data_AF-A0A7S7RD06-F1
#
_entry.id   AF-A0A7S7RD06-F1
#
_cell.length_a   1.000
_cell.length_b   1.000
_cell.length_c   1.000
_cell.angle_alpha   90.00
_cell.angle_beta   90.00
_cell.angle_gamma   90.00
#
_symmetry.space_group_name_H-M   'P 1'
#
loop_
_entity.id
_entity.type
_entity.pdbx_description
1 polymer ?
#
loop_
_entity_poly.entity_id
_entity_poly.type
_entity_poly.pdbx_seq_one_letter_code
_entity_poly.pdbx_strand_id
1 'polypeptide(L)'
;MSLTVQLQTMLAMVAMGGWLGIAIDTYSRLIRGRHWNKWITVINDSLFWILQGLFVFFVLLQINEGEMRFYILLALLCGYSCYRALLYTIYIKVLEAIIQGTIKTYKFIKSAIFILVINPTKEILKFLYKLCMMLLSFLITVIFFLLKVVYTPFLWVCKGIWRLMPKEKLQKFKNKLGFFTKMKNYIMRWFTKKGS
;
A
#
# COMPACT_ATOMS: atom_id res chain seq x y z
N MET A 1 14.28 26.32 -55.92
CA MET A 1 14.91 26.32 -54.58
C MET A 1 15.97 27.41 -54.49
N SER A 2 15.82 28.37 -53.58
CA SER A 2 16.90 29.33 -53.24
C SER A 2 17.94 28.67 -52.32
N LEU A 3 19.17 29.19 -52.31
CA LEU A 3 20.24 28.72 -51.41
C LEU A 3 19.82 28.77 -49.93
N THR A 4 19.02 29.77 -49.58
CA THR A 4 18.51 29.97 -48.22
C THR A 4 17.62 28.81 -47.77
N VAL A 5 16.69 28.36 -48.62
CA VAL A 5 15.80 27.22 -48.34
C VAL A 5 16.61 25.93 -48.23
N GLN A 6 17.63 25.75 -49.08
CA GLN A 6 18.52 24.60 -49.01
C GLN A 6 19.27 24.54 -47.67
N LEU A 7 19.86 25.65 -47.21
CA LEU A 7 20.57 25.72 -45.92
C LEU A 7 19.62 25.48 -44.74
N GLN A 8 18.43 26.10 -44.77
CA GLN A 8 17.39 25.88 -43.75
C GLN A 8 16.96 24.41 -43.69
N THR A 9 16.77 23.77 -44.85
CA THR A 9 16.44 22.35 -44.93
C THR A 9 17.55 21.50 -44.33
N MET A 10 18.82 21.79 -44.65
CA MET A 10 19.95 21.03 -44.09
C MET A 10 20.02 21.15 -42.56
N LEU A 11 19.90 22.37 -42.02
CA LEU A 11 19.89 22.59 -40.57
C LEU A 11 18.70 21.90 -39.88
N ALA A 12 17.52 21.99 -40.48
CA ALA A 12 16.33 21.32 -39.96
C ALA A 12 16.51 19.80 -39.96
N MET A 13 17.11 19.22 -41.01
CA MET A 13 17.37 17.78 -41.08
C MET A 13 18.43 17.33 -40.08
N VAL A 14 19.45 18.14 -39.79
CA VAL A 14 20.38 17.91 -38.69
C VAL A 14 19.64 17.92 -37.34
N ALA A 15 18.79 18.91 -37.10
CA ALA A 15 17.98 18.96 -35.87
C ALA A 15 17.06 17.73 -35.74
N MET A 16 16.43 17.31 -36.85
CA MET A 16 15.60 16.11 -36.92
C MET A 16 16.41 14.83 -36.67
N GLY A 17 17.65 14.75 -37.15
CA GLY A 17 18.57 13.66 -36.82
C GLY A 17 18.85 13.58 -35.32
N GLY A 18 19.07 14.73 -34.67
CA GLY A 18 19.21 14.81 -33.22
C GLY A 18 17.93 14.38 -32.48
N TRP A 19 16.77 14.84 -32.95
CA TRP A 19 15.46 14.44 -32.44
C TRP A 19 15.25 12.92 -32.53
N LEU A 20 15.58 12.30 -33.67
CA LEU A 20 15.51 10.85 -33.82
C LEU A 20 16.37 10.13 -32.79
N GLY A 21 17.57 10.65 -32.49
CA GLY A 21 18.44 10.11 -31.46
C GLY A 21 17.79 10.13 -30.07
N ILE A 22 17.21 11.27 -29.69
CA ILE A 22 16.44 11.43 -28.45
C ILE A 22 15.26 10.46 -28.41
N ALA A 23 14.48 10.39 -29.48
CA ALA A 23 13.29 9.56 -29.57
C ALA A 23 13.62 8.07 -29.44
N ILE A 24 14.68 7.59 -30.12
CA ILE A 24 15.16 6.21 -30.05
C ILE A 24 15.59 5.87 -28.62
N ASP A 25 16.35 6.76 -27.97
CA ASP A 25 16.82 6.52 -26.60
C ASP A 25 15.66 6.50 -25.60
N THR A 26 14.71 7.42 -25.72
CA THR A 26 13.47 7.44 -24.92
C THR A 26 12.70 6.13 -25.08
N TYR A 27 12.45 5.75 -26.33
CA TYR A 27 11.69 4.56 -26.70
C TYR A 27 12.38 3.30 -26.16
N SER A 28 13.69 3.18 -26.33
CA SER A 28 14.46 2.03 -25.87
C SER A 28 14.41 1.89 -24.34
N ARG A 29 14.51 3.00 -23.59
CA ARG A 29 14.49 2.98 -22.13
C ARG A 29 13.11 2.59 -21.59
N LEU A 30 12.03 3.08 -22.20
CA LEU A 30 10.67 2.86 -21.73
C LEU A 30 10.09 1.49 -22.14
N ILE A 31 10.35 1.06 -23.38
CA ILE A 31 9.70 -0.11 -23.98
C ILE A 31 10.65 -1.30 -24.05
N ARG A 32 11.89 -1.11 -24.53
CA ARG A 32 12.83 -2.21 -24.81
C ARG A 32 13.43 -2.84 -23.56
N GLY A 33 13.46 -2.13 -22.42
CA GLY A 33 13.93 -2.63 -21.13
C GLY A 33 12.92 -3.45 -20.33
N ARG A 34 11.68 -3.60 -20.81
CA ARG A 34 10.60 -4.29 -20.09
C ARG A 34 10.26 -5.60 -20.80
N HIS A 35 10.02 -6.67 -20.05
CA HIS A 35 9.68 -8.01 -20.57
C HIS A 35 8.26 -8.03 -21.17
N TRP A 36 8.06 -7.36 -22.30
CA TRP A 36 6.83 -7.42 -23.08
C TRP A 36 6.81 -8.66 -23.99
N ASN A 37 5.62 -9.09 -24.37
CA ASN A 37 5.44 -10.10 -25.42
C ASN A 37 6.07 -9.62 -26.73
N LYS A 38 6.81 -10.51 -27.41
CA LYS A 38 7.55 -10.20 -28.65
C LYS A 38 6.69 -9.52 -29.71
N TRP A 39 5.44 -9.95 -29.87
CA TRP A 39 4.49 -9.37 -30.82
C TRP A 39 4.15 -7.89 -30.53
N ILE A 40 4.02 -7.51 -29.25
CA ILE A 40 3.72 -6.13 -28.86
C ILE A 40 4.92 -5.23 -29.17
N THR A 41 6.14 -5.71 -28.91
CA THR A 41 7.36 -4.97 -29.24
C THR A 41 7.48 -4.73 -30.74
N VAL A 42 7.17 -5.74 -31.58
CA VAL A 42 7.23 -5.59 -33.05
C VAL A 42 6.22 -4.56 -33.56
N ILE A 43 4.99 -4.57 -33.03
CA ILE A 43 3.96 -3.58 -33.41
C ILE A 43 4.42 -2.18 -32.98
N ASN A 44 4.91 -2.01 -31.76
CA ASN A 44 5.39 -0.73 -31.28
C ASN A 44 6.63 -0.24 -32.04
N ASP A 45 7.56 -1.13 -32.40
CA ASP A 45 8.74 -0.78 -33.20
C ASP A 45 8.31 -0.28 -34.58
N SER A 46 7.37 -0.98 -35.21
CA SER A 46 6.83 -0.61 -36.52
C SER A 46 6.11 0.75 -36.46
N LEU A 47 5.25 0.94 -35.46
CA LEU A 47 4.51 2.19 -35.27
C LEU A 47 5.46 3.35 -34.95
N PHE A 48 6.51 3.11 -34.15
CA PHE A 48 7.54 4.10 -33.86
C PHE A 48 8.23 4.57 -35.14
N TRP A 49 8.73 3.66 -35.98
CA TRP A 49 9.43 4.03 -37.21
C TRP A 49 8.51 4.72 -38.22
N ILE A 50 7.25 4.30 -38.33
CA ILE A 50 6.25 4.98 -39.17
C ILE A 50 6.03 6.41 -38.67
N LEU A 51 5.79 6.60 -37.37
CA LEU A 51 5.58 7.93 -36.80
C LEU A 51 6.80 8.84 -36.99
N GLN A 52 8.01 8.33 -36.71
CA GLN A 52 9.24 9.11 -36.89
C GLN A 52 9.51 9.45 -38.35
N GLY A 53 9.30 8.50 -39.27
CA GLY A 53 9.42 8.73 -40.71
C GLY A 53 8.44 9.78 -41.21
N LEU A 54 7.16 9.67 -40.80
CA LEU A 54 6.14 10.67 -41.12
C LEU A 54 6.47 12.03 -40.53
N PHE A 55 7.01 12.09 -39.32
CA PHE A 55 7.37 13.35 -38.67
C PHE A 55 8.55 14.04 -39.37
N VAL A 56 9.60 13.30 -39.72
CA VAL A 56 10.72 13.82 -40.52
C VAL A 56 10.24 14.29 -41.89
N PHE A 57 9.40 13.49 -42.56
CA PHE A 57 8.84 13.84 -43.85
C PHE A 57 7.94 15.07 -43.78
N PHE A 58 7.14 15.21 -42.72
CA PHE A 58 6.30 16.38 -42.49
C PHE A 58 7.13 17.66 -42.35
N VAL A 59 8.21 17.61 -41.56
CA VAL A 59 9.13 18.75 -41.43
C VAL A 59 9.79 19.07 -42.78
N LEU A 60 10.17 18.04 -43.54
CA LEU A 60 10.72 18.23 -44.88
C LEU A 60 9.71 18.87 -45.84
N LEU A 61 8.44 18.46 -45.76
CA LEU A 61 7.34 18.99 -46.58
C LEU A 61 7.12 20.48 -46.33
N GLN A 62 7.20 20.91 -45.06
CA GLN A 62 7.00 22.32 -44.68
C GLN A 62 8.12 23.24 -45.17
N ILE A 63 9.36 22.74 -45.28
CA ILE A 63 10.53 23.59 -45.58
C ILE A 63 10.94 23.49 -47.05
N ASN A 64 10.90 22.28 -47.62
CA ASN A 64 11.47 21.97 -48.93
C ASN A 64 10.43 21.38 -49.90
N GLU A 65 9.14 21.53 -49.60
CA GLU A 65 8.01 20.94 -50.36
C GLU A 65 8.10 19.41 -50.53
N GLY A 66 8.87 18.75 -49.66
CA GLY A 66 9.02 17.29 -49.68
C GLY A 66 10.02 16.80 -50.73
N GLU A 67 10.82 17.68 -51.33
CA GLU A 67 11.88 17.27 -52.24
C GLU A 67 12.94 16.42 -51.51
N MET A 68 12.93 15.11 -51.79
CA MET A 68 13.89 14.16 -51.25
C MET A 68 15.17 14.17 -52.09
N ARG A 69 16.27 14.62 -51.48
CA ARG A 69 17.60 14.70 -52.09
C ARG A 69 18.62 14.00 -51.20
N PHE A 70 19.69 13.47 -51.78
CA PHE A 70 20.66 12.64 -51.04
C PHE A 70 21.31 13.35 -49.83
N TYR A 71 21.56 14.66 -49.94
CA TYR A 71 22.16 15.42 -48.85
C TYR A 71 21.27 15.54 -47.60
N ILE A 72 19.95 15.36 -47.72
CA ILE A 72 19.02 15.35 -46.57
C ILE A 72 19.29 14.14 -45.67
N LEU A 73 19.54 12.98 -46.27
CA LEU A 73 19.91 11.77 -45.52
C LEU A 73 21.25 11.96 -44.81
N LEU A 74 22.23 12.56 -45.48
CA LEU A 74 23.52 12.90 -44.87
C LEU A 74 23.37 13.88 -43.69
N ALA A 75 22.55 14.92 -43.85
CA ALA A 75 22.25 15.88 -42.78
C ALA A 75 21.60 15.19 -41.58
N LEU A 76 20.65 14.29 -41.82
CA LEU A 76 19.96 13.52 -40.77
C LEU A 76 20.93 12.58 -40.02
N LEU A 77 21.79 11.87 -40.75
CA LEU A 77 22.83 11.03 -40.16
C LEU A 77 23.84 11.87 -39.36
N CYS A 78 24.26 13.02 -39.90
CA CYS A 78 25.16 13.94 -39.21
C CYS A 78 24.54 14.46 -37.91
N GLY A 79 23.26 14.85 -37.93
CA GLY A 79 22.51 15.27 -36.75
C GLY A 79 22.40 14.19 -35.69
N TYR A 80 22.09 12.96 -36.10
CA TYR A 80 22.05 11.81 -35.19
C TYR A 80 23.43 11.53 -34.56
N SER A 81 24.50 11.55 -35.36
CA SER A 81 25.87 11.37 -34.86
C SER A 81 26.29 12.50 -33.91
N CYS A 82 25.92 13.74 -34.22
CA CYS A 82 26.17 14.90 -33.36
C CYS A 82 25.47 14.73 -31.99
N TYR A 83 24.20 14.32 -31.99
CA TYR A 83 23.49 13.98 -30.77
C TYR A 83 24.20 12.86 -29.99
N ARG A 84 24.59 11.79 -30.67
CA ARG A 84 25.26 10.65 -30.04
C ARG A 84 26.59 11.03 -29.40
N ALA A 85 27.37 11.90 -30.05
CA ALA A 85 28.68 12.33 -29.57
C ALA A 85 28.58 13.34 -28.41
N LEU A 86 27.67 14.32 -28.49
CA LEU A 86 27.67 15.46 -27.58
C LEU A 86 26.58 15.38 -26.50
N LEU A 87 25.38 14.94 -26.86
CA LEU A 87 24.19 15.10 -26.01
C LEU A 87 23.74 13.81 -25.32
N TYR A 88 24.13 12.64 -25.85
CA TYR A 88 23.68 11.34 -25.35
C TYR A 88 23.86 11.16 -23.83
N THR A 89 25.05 11.44 -23.31
CA THR A 89 25.34 11.23 -21.88
C THR A 89 24.52 12.15 -20.99
N ILE A 90 24.34 13.40 -21.40
CA ILE A 90 23.54 14.38 -20.65
C ILE A 90 22.08 13.94 -20.69
N TYR A 91 21.59 13.60 -21.88
CA TYR A 91 20.21 13.20 -22.11
C TYR A 91 19.82 11.98 -21.27
N ILE A 92 20.61 10.90 -21.30
CA ILE A 92 20.32 9.69 -20.51
C ILE A 92 20.34 9.96 -19.00
N LYS A 93 21.26 10.79 -18.51
CA LYS A 93 21.30 11.18 -17.08
C LYS A 93 20.04 11.93 -16.67
N VAL A 94 19.59 12.88 -17.49
CA VAL A 94 18.36 13.63 -17.26
C VAL A 94 17.15 12.71 -17.33
N LEU A 95 17.06 11.85 -18.35
CA LEU A 95 15.97 10.89 -18.52
C LEU A 95 15.86 9.97 -17.30
N GLU A 96 16.98 9.43 -16.82
CA GLU A 96 16.98 8.57 -15.63
C GLU A 96 16.61 9.35 -14.36
N ALA A 97 17.09 10.58 -14.21
CA ALA A 97 16.71 11.43 -13.09
C ALA A 97 15.20 11.70 -13.07
N ILE A 98 14.58 11.94 -14.23
CA ILE A 98 13.13 12.13 -14.37
C ILE A 98 12.37 10.85 -14.00
N ILE A 99 12.81 9.70 -14.51
CA ILE A 99 12.19 8.40 -14.21
C ILE A 99 12.26 8.10 -12.71
N GLN A 100 13.45 8.21 -12.12
CA GLN A 100 13.65 7.96 -10.68
C GLN A 100 12.91 8.98 -9.82
N GLY A 101 12.89 10.26 -10.22
CA GLY A 101 12.11 11.31 -9.58
C GLY A 101 10.63 10.95 -9.56
N THR A 102 10.08 10.55 -10.70
CA THR A 102 8.67 10.13 -10.83
C THR A 102 8.34 8.95 -9.92
N ILE A 103 9.21 7.91 -9.90
CA ILE A 103 9.03 6.74 -9.03
C ILE A 103 9.07 7.13 -7.55
N LYS A 104 10.01 7.99 -7.16
CA LYS A 104 10.13 8.48 -5.78
C LYS A 104 8.90 9.28 -5.38
N THR A 105 8.43 10.18 -6.24
CA THR A 105 7.21 10.97 -6.00
C THR A 105 6.00 10.07 -5.86
N TYR A 106 5.81 9.08 -6.73
CA TYR A 106 4.71 8.13 -6.62
C TYR A 106 4.75 7.34 -5.30
N LYS A 107 5.93 6.84 -4.91
CA LYS A 107 6.11 6.14 -3.63
C LYS A 107 5.85 7.06 -2.44
N PHE A 108 6.30 8.31 -2.52
CA PHE A 108 6.06 9.32 -1.49
C PHE A 108 4.57 9.60 -1.33
N ILE A 109 3.84 9.82 -2.43
CA ILE A 109 2.38 10.04 -2.40
C ILE A 109 1.67 8.83 -1.80
N LYS A 110 2.01 7.61 -2.23
CA LYS A 110 1.43 6.39 -1.67
C LYS A 110 1.69 6.27 -0.17
N SER A 111 2.91 6.56 0.27
CA SER A 111 3.30 6.54 1.68
C SER A 111 2.55 7.60 2.49
N ALA A 112 2.46 8.83 1.96
CA ALA A 112 1.73 9.93 2.57
C ALA A 112 0.25 9.58 2.76
N ILE A 113 -0.41 9.03 1.73
CA ILE A 113 -1.81 8.57 1.82
C ILE A 113 -1.93 7.45 2.87
N PHE A 114 -1.01 6.48 2.89
CA PHE A 114 -1.05 5.39 3.86
C PHE A 114 -0.92 5.89 5.30
N ILE A 115 0.03 6.79 5.57
CA ILE A 115 0.25 7.37 6.89
C ILE A 115 -0.91 8.27 7.29
N LEU A 116 -1.44 9.07 6.36
CA LEU A 116 -2.46 10.08 6.66
C LEU A 116 -3.89 9.51 6.72
N VAL A 117 -4.18 8.39 6.06
CA VAL A 117 -5.54 7.82 6.01
C VAL A 117 -5.62 6.49 6.77
N ILE A 118 -4.69 5.57 6.54
CA ILE A 118 -4.80 4.20 7.08
C ILE A 118 -4.35 4.11 8.54
N ASN A 119 -3.31 4.84 8.94
CA ASN A 119 -2.89 4.85 10.35
C ASN A 119 -3.91 5.52 11.29
N PRO A 120 -4.46 6.72 11.02
CA PRO A 120 -5.39 7.34 11.96
C PRO A 120 -6.70 6.57 12.08
N THR A 121 -7.20 5.97 10.99
CA THR A 121 -8.42 5.14 11.05
C THR A 121 -8.28 3.95 11.98
N LYS A 122 -7.12 3.28 12.00
CA LYS A 122 -6.84 2.19 12.95
C LYS A 122 -6.80 2.67 14.40
N GLU A 123 -6.18 3.82 14.65
CA GLU A 123 -6.09 4.37 16.02
C GLU A 123 -7.46 4.85 16.51
N ILE A 124 -8.28 5.44 15.64
CA ILE A 124 -9.67 5.80 15.94
C ILE A 124 -10.49 4.55 16.29
N LEU A 125 -10.36 3.46 15.53
CA LEU A 125 -11.08 2.22 15.81
C LEU A 125 -10.66 1.61 17.16
N LYS A 126 -9.35 1.61 17.48
CA LYS A 126 -8.86 1.17 18.80
C LYS A 126 -9.40 2.05 19.93
N PHE A 127 -9.43 3.36 19.73
CA PHE A 127 -9.99 4.30 20.70
C PHE A 127 -11.48 4.03 20.93
N LEU A 128 -12.24 3.80 19.87
CA LEU A 128 -13.65 3.47 19.95
C LEU A 128 -13.89 2.14 20.69
N TYR A 129 -13.08 1.12 20.41
CA TYR A 129 -13.14 -0.17 21.13
C TYR A 129 -12.86 0.01 22.63
N LYS A 130 -11.82 0.80 22.97
CA LYS A 130 -11.51 1.11 24.38
C LYS A 130 -12.65 1.85 25.08
N LEU A 131 -13.29 2.81 24.41
CA LEU A 131 -14.46 3.50 24.94
C LEU A 131 -15.62 2.53 25.20
N CYS A 132 -15.90 1.64 24.26
CA CYS A 132 -16.96 0.64 24.41
C CYS A 132 -16.69 -0.32 25.59
N MET A 133 -15.45 -0.81 25.71
CA MET A 133 -15.03 -1.65 26.83
C MET A 133 -15.12 -0.92 28.17
N MET A 134 -14.76 0.38 28.21
CA MET A 134 -14.88 1.20 29.42
C MET A 134 -16.35 1.33 29.87
N LEU A 135 -17.28 1.56 28.94
CA LEU A 135 -18.71 1.62 29.23
C LEU A 135 -19.24 0.28 29.77
N LEU A 136 -18.84 -0.83 29.14
CA LEU A 136 -19.23 -2.17 29.58
C LEU A 136 -18.70 -2.47 31.00
N SER A 137 -17.43 -2.19 31.26
CA SER A 137 -16.83 -2.37 32.59
C SER A 137 -17.49 -1.48 33.63
N PHE A 138 -17.87 -0.26 33.27
CA PHE A 138 -18.62 0.64 34.16
C PHE A 138 -19.98 0.05 34.52
N LEU A 139 -20.76 -0.42 33.55
CA LEU A 139 -22.05 -1.08 33.78
C LEU A 139 -21.93 -2.31 34.69
N ILE A 140 -20.96 -3.19 34.40
CA ILE A 140 -20.71 -4.38 35.23
C ILE A 140 -20.35 -3.97 36.66
N THR A 141 -19.53 -2.94 36.83
CA THR A 141 -19.13 -2.43 38.15
C THR A 141 -20.34 -1.88 38.91
N VAL A 142 -21.21 -1.11 38.25
CA VAL A 142 -22.45 -0.58 38.85
C VAL A 142 -23.38 -1.72 39.27
N ILE A 143 -23.58 -2.71 38.39
CA ILE A 143 -24.39 -3.90 38.71
C ILE A 143 -23.81 -4.62 39.93
N PHE A 144 -22.50 -4.92 39.94
CA PHE A 144 -21.85 -5.58 41.09
C PHE A 144 -21.92 -4.74 42.36
N PHE A 145 -21.83 -3.41 42.26
CA PHE A 145 -21.97 -2.50 43.39
C PHE A 145 -23.39 -2.56 43.97
N LEU A 146 -24.42 -2.46 43.13
CA LEU A 146 -25.82 -2.61 43.55
C LEU A 146 -26.07 -3.99 44.19
N LEU A 147 -25.56 -5.03 43.54
CA LEU A 147 -25.64 -6.40 44.02
C LEU A 147 -25.00 -6.49 45.42
N LYS A 148 -23.78 -5.98 45.59
CA LYS A 148 -23.09 -5.92 46.88
C LYS A 148 -23.87 -5.11 47.92
N VAL A 149 -24.44 -3.96 47.56
CA VAL A 149 -25.28 -3.14 48.44
C VAL A 149 -26.53 -3.89 48.91
N VAL A 150 -27.10 -4.78 48.09
CA VAL A 150 -28.25 -5.62 48.48
C VAL A 150 -27.84 -6.83 49.31
N TYR A 151 -26.76 -7.52 48.95
CA TYR A 151 -26.31 -8.73 49.67
C TYR A 151 -25.65 -8.40 51.03
N THR A 152 -25.01 -7.24 51.18
CA THR A 152 -24.37 -6.83 52.44
C THR A 152 -25.32 -6.68 53.64
N PRO A 153 -26.49 -6.00 53.55
CA PRO A 153 -27.45 -5.94 54.65
C PRO A 153 -28.06 -7.31 54.93
N PHE A 154 -28.32 -8.12 53.90
CA PHE A 154 -28.80 -9.49 54.08
C PHE A 154 -27.79 -10.34 54.87
N LEU A 155 -26.49 -10.23 54.55
CA LEU A 155 -25.42 -10.87 55.31
C LEU A 155 -25.32 -10.34 56.75
N TRP A 156 -25.52 -9.03 56.96
CA TRP A 156 -25.56 -8.44 58.30
C TRP A 156 -26.73 -8.96 59.13
N VAL A 157 -27.94 -9.06 58.54
CA VAL A 157 -29.13 -9.62 59.18
C VAL A 157 -28.92 -11.10 59.51
N CYS A 158 -28.45 -11.90 58.56
CA CYS A 158 -28.11 -13.31 58.81
C CYS A 158 -27.06 -13.46 59.93
N LYS A 159 -26.03 -12.60 59.97
CA LYS A 159 -25.01 -12.61 61.03
C LYS A 159 -25.58 -12.15 62.38
N GLY A 160 -26.52 -11.21 62.38
CA GLY A 160 -27.28 -10.79 63.56
C GLY A 160 -28.13 -11.93 64.13
N ILE A 161 -28.87 -12.64 63.28
CA ILE A 161 -29.65 -13.82 63.65
C ILE A 161 -28.73 -14.94 64.17
N TRP A 162 -27.57 -15.14 63.55
CA TRP A 162 -26.57 -16.12 63.97
C TRP A 162 -25.98 -15.81 65.36
N ARG A 163 -25.88 -14.53 65.74
CA ARG A 163 -25.46 -14.12 67.10
C ARG A 163 -26.53 -14.39 68.16
N LEU A 164 -27.80 -14.41 67.78
CA LEU A 164 -28.94 -14.64 68.67
C LEU A 164 -29.33 -16.13 68.77
N MET A 165 -28.70 -17.02 67.99
CA MET A 165 -28.95 -18.45 68.05
C MET A 165 -28.23 -19.14 69.23
N PRO A 166 -28.93 -19.96 70.04
CA PRO A 166 -28.30 -20.75 71.10
C PRO A 166 -27.33 -21.80 70.52
N LYS A 167 -26.16 -21.94 71.14
CA LYS A 167 -25.03 -22.78 70.69
C LYS A 167 -25.40 -24.26 70.46
N GLU A 168 -26.47 -24.76 71.06
CA GLU A 168 -26.95 -26.14 70.94
C GLU A 168 -27.51 -26.48 69.54
N LYS A 169 -28.23 -25.56 68.88
CA LYS A 169 -28.77 -25.80 67.52
C LYS A 169 -27.71 -25.66 66.42
N LEU A 170 -26.64 -24.92 66.71
CA LEU A 170 -25.48 -24.78 65.83
C LEU A 170 -24.72 -26.11 65.67
N GLN A 171 -24.61 -26.90 66.74
CA GLN A 171 -23.99 -28.22 66.73
C GLN A 171 -24.72 -29.21 65.81
N LYS A 172 -26.06 -29.21 65.83
CA LYS A 172 -26.90 -30.05 64.95
C LYS A 172 -26.74 -29.69 63.46
N PHE A 173 -26.62 -28.41 63.14
CA PHE A 173 -26.39 -27.96 61.76
C PHE A 173 -24.99 -28.35 61.25
N LYS A 174 -23.97 -28.27 62.11
CA LYS A 174 -22.60 -28.71 61.80
C LYS A 174 -22.52 -30.22 61.52
N ASN A 175 -23.27 -31.03 62.27
CA ASN A 175 -23.36 -32.47 62.04
C ASN A 175 -24.07 -32.82 60.72
N LYS A 176 -25.07 -32.02 60.31
CA LYS A 176 -25.75 -32.16 59.01
C LYS A 176 -24.84 -31.77 57.84
N LEU A 177 -24.00 -30.75 58.01
CA LEU A 177 -22.93 -30.39 57.08
C LEU A 177 -21.86 -31.50 56.96
N GLY A 178 -21.51 -32.16 58.06
CA GLY A 178 -20.62 -33.34 58.06
C GLY A 178 -21.16 -34.53 57.26
N PHE A 179 -22.48 -34.69 57.17
CA PHE A 179 -23.12 -35.70 56.32
C PHE A 179 -22.91 -35.42 54.82
N PHE A 180 -23.01 -34.14 54.41
CA PHE A 180 -22.73 -33.72 53.04
C PHE A 180 -21.25 -33.91 52.66
N THR A 181 -20.31 -33.68 53.59
CA THR A 181 -18.89 -33.97 53.37
C THR A 181 -18.63 -35.47 53.21
N LYS A 182 -19.32 -36.32 53.98
CA LYS A 182 -19.28 -37.78 53.82
C LYS A 182 -19.83 -38.22 52.46
N MET A 183 -20.96 -37.65 52.04
CA MET A 183 -21.57 -37.95 50.74
C MET A 183 -20.66 -37.54 49.57
N LYS A 184 -20.05 -36.36 49.66
CA LYS A 184 -19.05 -35.87 48.69
C LYS A 184 -17.85 -36.81 48.60
N ASN A 185 -17.30 -37.26 49.74
CA ASN A 185 -16.19 -38.21 49.77
C ASN A 185 -16.58 -39.60 49.20
N TYR A 186 -17.84 -40.01 49.34
CA TYR A 186 -18.33 -41.26 48.74
C TYR A 186 -18.41 -41.17 47.22
N ILE A 187 -18.94 -40.05 46.70
CA ILE A 187 -18.99 -39.78 45.26
C ILE A 187 -17.58 -39.68 44.67
N MET A 188 -16.66 -38.99 45.36
CA MET A 188 -15.28 -38.85 44.91
C MET A 188 -14.55 -40.20 44.87
N ARG A 189 -14.76 -41.07 45.87
CA ARG A 189 -14.24 -42.44 45.89
C ARG A 189 -14.80 -43.31 44.76
N TRP A 190 -16.07 -43.12 44.39
CA TRP A 190 -16.71 -43.86 43.30
C TRP A 190 -16.14 -43.46 41.93
N PHE A 191 -15.84 -42.17 41.73
CA PHE A 191 -15.18 -41.67 40.53
C PHE A 191 -13.72 -42.16 40.40
N THR A 192 -12.96 -42.25 41.49
CA THR A 192 -11.57 -42.75 41.45
C THR A 192 -11.44 -44.25 41.22
N LYS A 193 -12.50 -45.04 41.45
CA LYS A 193 -12.48 -46.52 41.29
C LYS A 193 -12.84 -46.99 39.87
N LYS A 194 -13.31 -46.08 39.01
CA LYS A 194 -13.78 -46.38 37.64
C LYS A 194 -12.74 -46.05 36.55
N GLY A 195 -11.51 -45.70 36.97
CA GLY A 195 -10.39 -45.31 36.11
C GLY A 195 -9.12 -46.15 36.30
N SER A 196 -9.21 -47.36 36.86
CA SER A 196 -8.15 -48.38 36.77
C SER A 196 -8.69 -49.63 36.10
#